data_AF-A0A2H0NAT3-F1
#
_entry.id   AF-A0A2H0NAT3-F1
#
_cell.length_a   1.000
_cell.length_b   1.000
_cell.length_c   1.000
_cell.angle_alpha   90.00
_cell.angle_beta   90.00
_cell.angle_gamma   90.00
#
_symmetry.space_group_name_H-M   'P 1'
#
loop_
_entity.id
_entity.type
_entity.pdbx_description
1 polymer ?
#
loop_
_entity_poly.entity_id
_entity_poly.type
_entity_poly.pdbx_seq_one_letter_code
_entity_poly.pdbx_strand_id
1 'polypeptide(L)'
;MAPGQLRKNFFDFFEKREHQIVPFSSLIPDDPSVLFTTAGMQQFKLYYLGLADAFKTVHPALGRAIGSQRATSIQKCLRTSDIDEVGDETHLTFFEMLGHFSFGPRGKDEPDDFGVGGYFKKASIYWGYEFIKEVLGLKIDYVSIFGGEDNLLTDEESEKFWQEIKKKKGENFEIKKFGKKDNFWGPAGESGPCGPNTEIYVKGVEIWNAVFNQYEQKKDGSLVLLKNPGVDMGAGFERILAVLKGTTDVYQTDVFKPILDILPDFNLRDRRIIADHLKASVFLIAEGILPSNLERGYVLRRLLRRAILKIKRFDLDDEIYHQLISRIIEIYKDVYPEINHQEVILNVINEEKIKFFSTLNKGLKQIEKLKTINGKLAFDIFQSFGFPLELIIEETKNYFSLTDEQKKKITEEFEEELKKHKEISRAGAEKKFGGHGLILNTGEIKAASQEEIQKVIRLHTATHLLQQALRDVLGNEVEQRGSDITVERTRFDFSFSRKMTVEEIKKAEDIVNQKIKEDLPINFQEMSESEAEKTGALYFFKAKYPGIVKVYYIGSSLASAYSKEFCAGPHVKHTGEIGKFKILKEEAVALGIRRIRAKVE
;
A
#
# COMPACT_ATOMS: atom_id res chain seq x y z
N MET A 1 -13.97 -14.28 -21.99
CA MET A 1 -13.32 -13.00 -22.35
C MET A 1 -11.90 -13.04 -21.79
N ALA A 2 -10.88 -12.68 -22.59
CA ALA A 2 -9.48 -12.70 -22.12
C ALA A 2 -9.16 -11.51 -21.20
N PRO A 3 -8.15 -11.60 -20.31
CA PRO A 3 -7.75 -10.54 -19.38
C PRO A 3 -7.52 -9.17 -20.04
N GLY A 4 -6.74 -9.13 -21.13
CA GLY A 4 -6.46 -7.89 -21.86
C GLY A 4 -7.72 -7.26 -22.48
N GLN A 5 -8.65 -8.08 -22.96
CA GLN A 5 -9.92 -7.61 -23.52
C GLN A 5 -10.81 -6.99 -22.44
N LEU A 6 -10.84 -7.56 -21.23
CA LEU A 6 -11.61 -6.99 -20.12
C LEU A 6 -11.08 -5.60 -19.73
N ARG A 7 -9.76 -5.45 -19.59
CA ARG A 7 -9.14 -4.12 -19.31
C ARG A 7 -9.47 -3.11 -20.41
N LYS A 8 -9.33 -3.52 -21.68
CA LYS A 8 -9.67 -2.67 -22.83
C LYS A 8 -11.15 -2.27 -22.83
N ASN A 9 -12.06 -3.23 -22.67
CA ASN A 9 -13.50 -2.97 -22.65
C ASN A 9 -13.89 -1.99 -21.53
N PHE A 10 -13.25 -2.11 -20.36
CA PHE A 10 -13.48 -1.18 -19.25
C PHE A 10 -13.05 0.24 -19.61
N PHE A 11 -11.82 0.42 -20.11
CA PHE A 11 -11.36 1.75 -20.52
C PHE A 11 -12.18 2.33 -21.68
N ASP A 12 -12.42 1.55 -22.74
CA ASP A 12 -13.24 1.99 -23.87
C ASP A 12 -14.65 2.42 -23.41
N PHE A 13 -15.23 1.74 -22.41
CA PHE A 13 -16.56 2.05 -21.90
C PHE A 13 -16.61 3.37 -21.14
N PHE A 14 -15.61 3.66 -20.30
CA PHE A 14 -15.57 4.89 -19.50
C PHE A 14 -14.98 6.09 -20.25
N GLU A 15 -14.07 5.86 -21.20
CA GLU A 15 -13.54 6.90 -22.09
C GLU A 15 -14.64 7.51 -22.96
N LYS A 16 -15.54 6.68 -23.51
CA LYS A 16 -16.76 7.15 -24.20
C LYS A 16 -17.70 8.01 -23.35
N ARG A 17 -17.49 8.01 -22.03
CA ARG A 17 -18.24 8.78 -21.03
C ARG A 17 -17.43 9.94 -20.45
N GLU A 18 -16.41 10.38 -21.19
CA GLU A 18 -15.49 11.48 -20.85
C GLU A 18 -14.71 11.27 -19.55
N HIS A 19 -14.51 10.01 -19.14
CA HIS A 19 -13.55 9.72 -18.07
C HIS A 19 -12.14 9.77 -18.64
N GLN A 20 -11.28 10.50 -17.95
CA GLN A 20 -9.86 10.51 -18.30
C GLN A 20 -9.21 9.24 -17.78
N ILE A 21 -8.51 8.53 -18.67
CA ILE A 21 -7.72 7.36 -18.28
C ILE A 21 -6.51 7.84 -17.49
N VAL A 22 -6.45 7.44 -16.23
CA VAL A 22 -5.33 7.74 -15.33
C VAL A 22 -4.52 6.46 -15.14
N PRO A 23 -3.20 6.47 -15.41
CA PRO A 23 -2.34 5.34 -15.15
C PRO A 23 -2.37 4.93 -13.68
N PHE A 24 -2.15 3.65 -13.40
CA PHE A 24 -2.03 3.18 -12.02
C PHE A 24 -0.90 3.91 -11.26
N SER A 25 -1.10 4.08 -9.95
CA SER A 25 -0.07 4.55 -9.03
C SER A 25 0.75 3.39 -8.47
N SER A 26 1.85 3.70 -7.79
CA SER A 26 2.69 2.71 -7.10
C SER A 26 1.90 1.97 -6.03
N LEU A 27 2.29 0.72 -5.73
CA LEU A 27 1.84 0.03 -4.52
C LEU A 27 2.31 0.71 -3.23
N ILE A 28 3.31 1.60 -3.33
CA ILE A 28 3.78 2.48 -2.27
C ILE A 28 2.99 3.79 -2.38
N PRO A 29 1.98 4.02 -1.53
CA PRO A 29 1.21 5.26 -1.57
C PRO A 29 2.01 6.42 -0.99
N ASP A 30 1.71 7.62 -1.45
CA ASP A 30 2.18 8.87 -0.83
C ASP A 30 1.51 9.11 0.53
N ASP A 31 0.35 8.49 0.77
CA ASP A 31 -0.36 8.59 2.04
C ASP A 31 0.40 7.86 3.17
N PRO A 32 0.80 8.58 4.22
CA PRO A 32 1.58 8.04 5.33
C PRO A 32 0.84 7.06 6.23
N SER A 33 -0.49 7.13 6.21
CA SER A 33 -1.36 6.39 7.12
C SER A 33 -1.54 4.93 6.71
N VAL A 34 -1.04 4.56 5.53
CA VAL A 34 -1.19 3.23 4.95
C VAL A 34 0.16 2.70 4.46
N LEU A 35 0.39 1.39 4.61
CA LEU A 35 1.60 0.75 4.10
C LEU A 35 1.57 0.55 2.60
N PHE A 36 0.39 0.24 2.04
CA PHE A 36 0.24 -0.09 0.63
C PHE A 36 -0.99 0.58 0.06
N THR A 37 -1.01 0.69 -1.27
CA THR A 37 -2.21 1.04 -2.02
C THR A 37 -3.19 -0.14 -1.94
N THR A 38 -4.26 0.03 -1.17
CA THR A 38 -5.32 -0.95 -0.88
C THR A 38 -6.58 -0.74 -1.72
N ALA A 39 -6.72 0.41 -2.38
CA ALA A 39 -7.87 0.76 -3.22
C ALA A 39 -7.49 1.72 -4.37
N GLY A 40 -8.24 1.66 -5.46
CA GLY A 40 -8.08 2.52 -6.64
C GLY A 40 -8.21 4.01 -6.32
N MET A 41 -9.11 4.35 -5.40
CA MET A 41 -9.44 5.72 -5.00
C MET A 41 -8.25 6.49 -4.43
N GLN A 42 -7.27 5.83 -3.82
CA GLN A 42 -6.26 6.49 -2.98
C GLN A 42 -5.46 7.55 -3.73
N GLN A 43 -5.19 7.35 -5.02
CA GLN A 43 -4.53 8.35 -5.88
C GLN A 43 -5.39 9.60 -6.13
N PHE A 44 -6.70 9.52 -5.88
CA PHE A 44 -7.67 10.59 -6.05
C PHE A 44 -8.12 11.27 -4.74
N LYS A 45 -7.62 10.82 -3.57
CA LYS A 45 -8.06 11.29 -2.24
C LYS A 45 -8.08 12.82 -2.12
N LEU A 46 -7.05 13.50 -2.63
CA LEU A 46 -6.94 14.97 -2.57
C LEU A 46 -8.02 15.69 -3.38
N TYR A 47 -8.53 15.09 -4.46
CA TYR A 47 -9.59 15.69 -5.27
C TYR A 47 -10.95 15.63 -4.57
N TYR A 48 -11.27 14.53 -3.88
CA TYR A 48 -12.48 14.43 -3.06
C TYR A 48 -12.49 15.43 -1.91
N LEU A 49 -11.33 15.69 -1.31
CA LEU A 49 -11.16 16.67 -0.23
C LEU A 49 -11.14 18.13 -0.75
N GLY A 50 -11.12 18.34 -2.07
CA GLY A 50 -11.01 19.67 -2.67
C GLY A 50 -9.63 20.33 -2.48
N LEU A 51 -8.62 19.55 -2.07
CA LEU A 51 -7.23 19.99 -1.92
C LEU A 51 -6.48 20.01 -3.26
N ALA A 52 -6.93 19.18 -4.22
CA ALA A 52 -6.45 19.18 -5.59
C ALA A 52 -7.57 19.60 -6.58
N ASP A 53 -7.20 20.39 -7.59
CA ASP A 53 -8.08 20.83 -8.66
C ASP A 53 -7.85 19.97 -9.91
N ALA A 54 -8.89 19.27 -10.36
CA ALA A 54 -8.84 18.37 -11.52
C ALA A 54 -8.31 19.00 -12.82
N PHE A 55 -8.47 20.32 -12.98
CA PHE A 55 -8.08 21.06 -14.18
C PHE A 55 -6.77 21.83 -14.03
N LYS A 56 -6.23 21.95 -12.80
CA LYS A 56 -5.03 22.76 -12.54
C LYS A 56 -3.90 21.99 -11.87
N THR A 57 -4.23 21.10 -10.94
CA THR A 57 -3.23 20.33 -10.19
C THR A 57 -2.68 19.21 -11.07
N VAL A 58 -1.36 19.20 -11.26
CA VAL A 58 -0.65 18.14 -11.97
C VAL A 58 -0.80 16.82 -11.21
N HIS A 59 -1.39 15.81 -11.86
CA HIS A 59 -1.49 14.47 -11.29
C HIS A 59 -0.15 13.73 -11.46
N PRO A 60 0.45 13.15 -10.41
CA PRO A 60 1.79 12.55 -10.48
C PRO A 60 1.93 11.48 -11.56
N ALA A 61 0.91 10.63 -11.74
CA ALA A 61 0.94 9.57 -12.74
C ALA A 61 0.77 10.06 -14.19
N LEU A 62 0.20 11.26 -14.40
CA LEU A 62 -0.05 11.82 -15.72
C LEU A 62 1.01 12.82 -16.17
N GLY A 63 1.73 13.46 -15.23
CA GLY A 63 2.60 14.60 -15.53
C GLY A 63 1.86 15.86 -16.01
N ARG A 64 0.51 15.85 -15.98
CA ARG A 64 -0.39 16.96 -16.30
C ARG A 64 -1.62 16.93 -15.40
N ALA A 65 -2.43 17.98 -15.42
CA ALA A 65 -3.75 17.93 -14.80
C ALA A 65 -4.62 16.85 -15.47
N ILE A 66 -5.54 16.27 -14.70
CA ILE A 66 -6.47 15.24 -15.20
C ILE A 66 -7.25 15.81 -16.38
N GLY A 67 -7.74 17.05 -16.25
CA GLY A 67 -8.48 17.76 -17.29
C GLY A 67 -9.95 17.35 -17.36
N SER A 68 -10.44 16.62 -16.36
CA SER A 68 -11.84 16.22 -16.21
C SER A 68 -12.12 15.96 -14.73
N GLN A 69 -13.36 16.18 -14.30
CA GLN A 69 -13.85 15.77 -12.98
C GLN A 69 -14.14 14.26 -12.89
N ARG A 70 -13.91 13.54 -13.99
CA ARG A 70 -14.13 12.10 -14.14
C ARG A 70 -12.82 11.42 -14.48
N ALA A 71 -12.48 10.36 -13.76
CA ALA A 71 -11.29 9.57 -14.01
C ALA A 71 -11.61 8.08 -14.01
N THR A 72 -10.82 7.30 -14.74
CA THR A 72 -10.88 5.84 -14.69
C THR A 72 -9.47 5.27 -14.62
N SER A 73 -9.28 4.22 -13.83
CA SER A 73 -7.98 3.55 -13.70
C SER A 73 -8.18 2.06 -13.40
N ILE A 74 -7.12 1.27 -13.64
CA ILE A 74 -7.02 -0.11 -13.19
C ILE A 74 -5.82 -0.17 -12.26
N GLN A 75 -6.08 -0.12 -10.96
CA GLN A 75 -5.06 0.04 -9.93
C GLN A 75 -4.60 -1.33 -9.42
N LYS A 76 -3.28 -1.55 -9.38
CA LYS A 76 -2.69 -2.65 -8.61
C LYS A 76 -2.88 -2.37 -7.11
N CYS A 77 -3.47 -3.32 -6.39
CA CYS A 77 -3.76 -3.20 -4.97
C CYS A 77 -3.13 -4.34 -4.17
N LEU A 78 -2.70 -4.03 -2.95
CA LEU A 78 -2.22 -5.04 -2.00
C LEU A 78 -2.93 -4.91 -0.65
N ARG A 79 -3.55 -6.00 -0.20
CA ARG A 79 -4.24 -6.12 1.09
C ARG A 79 -3.70 -7.29 1.88
N THR A 80 -3.55 -7.10 3.18
CA THR A 80 -3.10 -8.15 4.12
C THR A 80 -4.00 -8.29 5.34
N SER A 81 -5.14 -7.59 5.36
CA SER A 81 -6.19 -7.76 6.37
C SER A 81 -6.65 -9.21 6.41
N ASP A 82 -6.90 -9.76 5.23
CA ASP A 82 -7.55 -11.06 5.02
C ASP A 82 -6.53 -12.11 4.52
N ILE A 83 -5.29 -12.01 5.00
CA ILE A 83 -4.18 -12.90 4.58
C ILE A 83 -4.36 -14.35 5.05
N ASP A 84 -5.19 -14.58 6.07
CA ASP A 84 -5.43 -15.91 6.64
C ASP A 84 -6.52 -16.65 5.82
N GLU A 85 -7.39 -15.91 5.14
CA GLU A 85 -8.45 -16.34 4.23
C GLU A 85 -7.91 -16.73 2.84
N VAL A 86 -6.76 -16.17 2.45
CA VAL A 86 -6.07 -16.49 1.19
C VAL A 86 -5.86 -18.00 1.06
N GLY A 87 -6.20 -18.51 -0.13
CA GLY A 87 -6.26 -19.93 -0.45
C GLY A 87 -7.67 -20.51 -0.50
N ASP A 88 -8.68 -19.73 -0.09
CA ASP A 88 -10.07 -19.98 -0.44
C ASP A 88 -10.34 -19.69 -1.94
N GLU A 89 -11.61 -19.54 -2.34
CA GLU A 89 -11.97 -19.30 -3.74
C GLU A 89 -11.91 -17.83 -4.17
N THR A 90 -11.84 -16.85 -3.25
CA THR A 90 -12.14 -15.44 -3.59
C THR A 90 -11.15 -14.41 -3.03
N HIS A 91 -10.33 -14.76 -2.05
CA HIS A 91 -9.38 -13.87 -1.40
C HIS A 91 -7.99 -13.92 -2.03
N LEU A 92 -7.41 -12.73 -2.22
CA LEU A 92 -6.11 -12.48 -2.79
C LEU A 92 -5.37 -11.43 -1.96
N THR A 93 -4.04 -11.55 -1.84
CA THR A 93 -3.23 -10.47 -1.27
C THR A 93 -2.95 -9.37 -2.29
N PHE A 94 -2.76 -9.75 -3.55
CA PHE A 94 -2.56 -8.83 -4.67
C PHE A 94 -3.62 -9.04 -5.75
N PHE A 95 -4.26 -7.95 -6.16
CA PHE A 95 -5.30 -7.96 -7.19
C PHE A 95 -5.35 -6.62 -7.92
N GLU A 96 -5.99 -6.61 -9.10
CA GLU A 96 -6.27 -5.38 -9.83
C GLU A 96 -7.68 -4.89 -9.51
N MET A 97 -7.80 -3.60 -9.24
CA MET A 97 -9.07 -2.93 -8.99
C MET A 97 -9.39 -2.01 -10.15
N LEU A 98 -10.42 -2.35 -10.92
CA LEU A 98 -10.99 -1.47 -11.93
C LEU A 98 -11.76 -0.39 -11.18
N GLY A 99 -11.62 0.86 -11.62
CA GLY A 99 -12.32 1.95 -10.97
C GLY A 99 -12.71 3.07 -11.92
N HIS A 100 -13.85 3.67 -11.59
CA HIS A 100 -14.28 4.93 -12.15
C HIS A 100 -14.58 5.87 -10.98
N PHE A 101 -14.14 7.12 -11.15
CA PHE A 101 -14.06 8.09 -10.09
C PHE A 101 -14.70 9.39 -10.56
N SER A 102 -15.44 10.00 -9.66
CA SER A 102 -16.04 11.32 -9.85
C SER A 102 -15.69 12.19 -8.66
N PHE A 103 -15.08 13.34 -8.92
CA PHE A 103 -14.73 14.34 -7.92
C PHE A 103 -15.22 15.72 -8.40
N GLY A 104 -15.30 16.71 -7.51
CA GLY A 104 -15.73 18.07 -7.88
C GLY A 104 -17.24 18.26 -8.07
N PRO A 105 -17.69 19.44 -8.55
CA PRO A 105 -19.11 19.79 -8.54
C PRO A 105 -19.93 18.84 -9.43
N ARG A 106 -21.05 18.36 -8.88
CA ARG A 106 -22.02 17.51 -9.57
C ARG A 106 -22.60 18.26 -10.78
N GLY A 107 -22.46 17.67 -11.95
CA GLY A 107 -23.15 18.04 -13.18
C GLY A 107 -24.60 17.56 -13.16
N LYS A 108 -25.14 17.09 -14.29
CA LYS A 108 -26.55 16.67 -14.36
C LYS A 108 -26.81 15.32 -13.67
N ASP A 109 -25.77 14.52 -13.46
CA ASP A 109 -25.87 13.14 -12.94
C ASP A 109 -26.88 12.30 -13.71
N GLU A 110 -26.88 12.44 -15.03
CA GLU A 110 -27.69 11.64 -15.95
C GLU A 110 -26.78 10.66 -16.71
N PRO A 111 -27.22 9.42 -16.99
CA PRO A 111 -26.39 8.39 -17.61
C PRO A 111 -25.98 8.70 -19.07
N ASP A 112 -26.70 9.61 -19.72
CA ASP A 112 -26.42 10.16 -21.06
C ASP A 112 -25.66 11.51 -21.02
N ASP A 113 -25.32 12.02 -19.84
CA ASP A 113 -24.48 13.20 -19.69
C ASP A 113 -22.99 12.83 -19.86
N PHE A 114 -22.49 12.94 -21.08
CA PHE A 114 -21.07 12.80 -21.42
C PHE A 114 -20.33 14.15 -21.33
N GLY A 115 -20.63 14.98 -20.33
CA GLY A 115 -19.83 16.17 -20.02
C GLY A 115 -18.57 15.87 -19.19
N VAL A 116 -17.78 16.92 -18.91
CA VAL A 116 -16.55 16.83 -18.08
C VAL A 116 -16.76 17.18 -16.60
N GLY A 117 -18.01 17.44 -16.19
CA GLY A 117 -18.40 17.69 -14.80
C GLY A 117 -18.59 16.40 -14.00
N GLY A 118 -18.57 16.48 -12.67
CA GLY A 118 -18.75 15.30 -11.81
C GLY A 118 -20.14 14.68 -11.95
N TYR A 119 -20.28 13.42 -11.58
CA TYR A 119 -21.56 12.71 -11.41
C TYR A 119 -21.63 12.09 -10.01
N PHE A 120 -22.77 11.50 -9.66
CA PHE A 120 -23.00 10.88 -8.36
C PHE A 120 -23.71 9.52 -8.53
N LYS A 121 -24.78 9.27 -7.78
CA LYS A 121 -25.42 7.95 -7.69
C LYS A 121 -26.04 7.49 -9.00
N LYS A 122 -26.82 8.33 -9.67
CA LYS A 122 -27.67 7.89 -10.78
C LYS A 122 -26.83 7.43 -11.97
N ALA A 123 -25.90 8.25 -12.45
CA ALA A 123 -25.05 7.87 -13.57
C ALA A 123 -24.19 6.65 -13.23
N SER A 124 -23.58 6.62 -12.04
CA SER A 124 -22.77 5.50 -11.55
C SER A 124 -23.53 4.17 -11.55
N ILE A 125 -24.75 4.15 -11.03
CA ILE A 125 -25.58 2.94 -10.93
C ILE A 125 -25.98 2.42 -12.32
N TYR A 126 -26.42 3.32 -13.21
CA TYR A 126 -26.78 2.95 -14.58
C TYR A 126 -25.58 2.43 -15.37
N TRP A 127 -24.40 3.06 -15.24
CA TRP A 127 -23.19 2.59 -15.91
C TRP A 127 -22.67 1.27 -15.35
N GLY A 128 -22.78 1.04 -14.04
CA GLY A 128 -22.50 -0.26 -13.43
C GLY A 128 -23.39 -1.36 -14.00
N TYR A 129 -24.71 -1.13 -14.06
CA TYR A 129 -25.65 -2.04 -14.71
C TYR A 129 -25.29 -2.30 -16.17
N GLU A 130 -25.08 -1.24 -16.96
CA GLU A 130 -24.79 -1.33 -18.39
C GLU A 130 -23.48 -2.09 -18.65
N PHE A 131 -22.43 -1.82 -17.87
CA PHE A 131 -21.17 -2.54 -18.00
C PHE A 131 -21.35 -4.04 -17.70
N ILE A 132 -21.97 -4.39 -16.55
CA ILE A 132 -22.16 -5.79 -16.16
C ILE A 132 -23.08 -6.53 -17.14
N LYS A 133 -24.18 -5.90 -17.58
CA LYS A 133 -25.18 -6.56 -18.41
C LYS A 133 -24.86 -6.49 -19.89
N GLU A 134 -24.60 -5.31 -20.42
CA GLU A 134 -24.50 -5.05 -21.85
C GLU A 134 -23.08 -5.28 -22.38
N VAL A 135 -22.03 -4.95 -21.60
CA VAL A 135 -20.64 -5.17 -22.00
C VAL A 135 -20.16 -6.58 -21.65
N LEU A 136 -20.45 -7.05 -20.43
CA LEU A 136 -19.98 -8.36 -19.96
C LEU A 136 -20.96 -9.51 -20.22
N GLY A 137 -22.23 -9.22 -20.52
CA GLY A 137 -23.25 -10.25 -20.76
C GLY A 137 -23.63 -11.04 -19.51
N LEU A 138 -23.35 -10.52 -18.31
CA LEU A 138 -23.58 -11.22 -17.05
C LEU A 138 -25.01 -10.99 -16.53
N LYS A 139 -25.55 -11.99 -15.83
CA LYS A 139 -26.83 -11.90 -15.14
C LYS A 139 -26.57 -11.49 -13.68
N ILE A 140 -27.20 -10.40 -13.25
CA ILE A 140 -27.17 -9.94 -11.86
C ILE A 140 -28.12 -10.82 -11.03
N ASP A 141 -27.63 -11.33 -9.90
CA ASP A 141 -28.46 -12.09 -8.96
C ASP A 141 -29.25 -11.14 -8.05
N TYR A 142 -28.52 -10.24 -7.40
CA TYR A 142 -29.07 -9.18 -6.58
C TYR A 142 -28.08 -8.00 -6.50
N VAL A 143 -28.60 -6.86 -6.07
CA VAL A 143 -27.82 -5.70 -5.68
C VAL A 143 -28.04 -5.41 -4.19
N SER A 144 -27.01 -4.90 -3.51
CA SER A 144 -27.10 -4.45 -2.12
C SER A 144 -27.07 -2.92 -2.05
N ILE A 145 -27.73 -2.36 -1.04
CA ILE A 145 -27.73 -0.93 -0.71
C ILE A 145 -27.70 -0.72 0.80
N PHE A 146 -27.29 0.47 1.23
CA PHE A 146 -27.27 0.82 2.65
C PHE A 146 -28.69 0.93 3.24
N GLY A 147 -28.97 0.11 4.25
CA GLY A 147 -30.26 0.00 4.93
C GLY A 147 -30.49 0.99 6.08
N GLY A 148 -29.51 1.84 6.41
CA GLY A 148 -29.53 2.72 7.57
C GLY A 148 -29.06 2.03 8.85
N GLU A 149 -28.21 2.71 9.64
CA GLU A 149 -27.66 2.25 10.93
C GLU A 149 -27.02 3.44 11.66
N ASP A 150 -26.90 3.42 12.99
CA ASP A 150 -26.20 4.45 13.79
C ASP A 150 -26.64 5.91 13.51
N ASN A 151 -27.94 6.15 13.36
CA ASN A 151 -28.53 7.45 12.97
C ASN A 151 -28.24 7.91 11.53
N LEU A 152 -27.62 7.07 10.69
CA LEU A 152 -27.54 7.27 9.26
C LEU A 152 -28.79 6.70 8.59
N LEU A 153 -29.35 7.47 7.66
CA LEU A 153 -30.55 7.08 6.92
C LEU A 153 -30.23 6.06 5.83
N THR A 154 -31.23 5.25 5.48
CA THR A 154 -31.25 4.37 4.31
C THR A 154 -30.90 5.15 3.04
N ASP A 155 -30.15 4.52 2.13
CA ASP A 155 -29.85 5.11 0.81
C ASP A 155 -31.03 4.91 -0.18
N GLU A 156 -32.11 5.66 0.06
CA GLU A 156 -33.34 5.62 -0.75
C GLU A 156 -33.13 6.06 -2.21
N GLU A 157 -32.13 6.91 -2.48
CA GLU A 157 -31.78 7.32 -3.85
C GLU A 157 -31.29 6.13 -4.66
N SER A 158 -30.33 5.37 -4.14
CA SER A 158 -29.81 4.18 -4.80
C SER A 158 -30.89 3.12 -4.99
N GLU A 159 -31.76 2.93 -3.98
CA GLU A 159 -32.93 2.04 -4.09
C GLU A 159 -33.81 2.44 -5.28
N LYS A 160 -34.18 3.72 -5.37
CA LYS A 160 -35.01 4.25 -6.45
C LYS A 160 -34.38 4.02 -7.82
N PHE A 161 -33.09 4.30 -8.00
CA PHE A 161 -32.43 4.13 -9.30
C PHE A 161 -32.35 2.66 -9.74
N TRP A 162 -32.10 1.73 -8.81
CA TRP A 162 -32.17 0.31 -9.11
C TRP A 162 -33.58 -0.16 -9.48
N GLN A 163 -34.62 0.34 -8.79
CA GLN A 163 -36.02 0.05 -9.15
C GLN A 163 -36.38 0.59 -10.55
N GLU A 164 -35.89 1.79 -10.90
CA GLU A 164 -36.06 2.35 -12.24
C GLU A 164 -35.41 1.46 -13.31
N ILE A 165 -34.18 0.99 -13.08
CA ILE A 165 -33.48 0.06 -13.97
C ILE A 165 -34.29 -1.22 -14.14
N LYS A 166 -34.74 -1.85 -13.03
CA LYS A 166 -35.57 -3.06 -13.08
C LYS A 166 -36.80 -2.88 -13.96
N LYS A 167 -37.54 -1.78 -13.74
CA LYS A 167 -38.75 -1.47 -14.51
C LYS A 167 -38.46 -1.20 -15.99
N LYS A 168 -37.44 -0.39 -16.30
CA LYS A 168 -37.13 0.03 -17.67
C LYS A 168 -36.51 -1.09 -18.52
N LYS A 169 -35.69 -1.94 -17.90
CA LYS A 169 -34.93 -2.99 -18.59
C LYS A 169 -35.56 -4.38 -18.47
N GLY A 170 -36.66 -4.51 -17.72
CA GLY A 170 -37.36 -5.78 -17.53
C GLY A 170 -36.57 -6.78 -16.67
N GLU A 171 -35.75 -6.29 -15.75
CA GLU A 171 -34.89 -7.12 -14.90
C GLU A 171 -35.60 -7.52 -13.60
N ASN A 172 -35.24 -8.68 -13.05
CA ASN A 172 -35.89 -9.27 -11.89
C ASN A 172 -34.96 -9.56 -10.69
N PHE A 173 -33.73 -9.04 -10.70
CA PHE A 173 -32.80 -9.18 -9.58
C PHE A 173 -33.34 -8.56 -8.28
N GLU A 174 -32.96 -9.07 -7.12
CA GLU A 174 -33.38 -8.53 -5.82
C GLU A 174 -32.60 -7.26 -5.46
N ILE A 175 -33.22 -6.36 -4.68
CA ILE A 175 -32.54 -5.21 -4.07
C ILE A 175 -32.56 -5.46 -2.56
N LYS A 176 -31.39 -5.74 -1.98
CA LYS A 176 -31.22 -6.08 -0.56
C LYS A 176 -30.68 -4.88 0.21
N LYS A 177 -31.13 -4.73 1.45
CA LYS A 177 -30.65 -3.68 2.37
C LYS A 177 -29.73 -4.31 3.40
N PHE A 178 -28.48 -3.86 3.49
CA PHE A 178 -27.55 -4.29 4.54
C PHE A 178 -27.08 -3.13 5.41
N GLY A 179 -26.52 -3.47 6.57
CA GLY A 179 -26.02 -2.51 7.55
C GLY A 179 -24.67 -1.90 7.15
N LYS A 180 -24.10 -1.14 8.08
CA LYS A 180 -22.86 -0.36 7.92
C LYS A 180 -21.64 -1.22 7.63
N LYS A 181 -21.61 -2.46 8.14
CA LYS A 181 -20.51 -3.39 7.89
C LYS A 181 -20.33 -3.71 6.40
N ASP A 182 -21.43 -3.81 5.66
CA ASP A 182 -21.43 -4.29 4.28
C ASP A 182 -21.70 -3.14 3.29
N ASN A 183 -22.62 -2.22 3.63
CA ASN A 183 -23.02 -1.13 2.74
C ASN A 183 -22.67 0.29 3.24
N PHE A 184 -21.61 0.44 4.04
CA PHE A 184 -21.04 1.75 4.33
C PHE A 184 -19.51 1.69 4.41
N TRP A 185 -18.82 2.40 3.52
CA TRP A 185 -17.36 2.40 3.49
C TRP A 185 -16.79 3.60 4.23
N GLY A 186 -15.94 3.32 5.22
CA GLY A 186 -15.15 4.31 5.94
C GLY A 186 -13.94 4.80 5.13
N PRO A 187 -13.23 5.83 5.63
CA PRO A 187 -12.10 6.39 4.92
C PRO A 187 -10.91 5.42 4.82
N ALA A 188 -10.09 5.61 3.80
CA ALA A 188 -8.73 5.04 3.78
C ALA A 188 -7.89 5.75 4.87
N GLY A 189 -7.80 5.12 6.05
CA GLY A 189 -7.10 5.62 7.24
C GLY A 189 -8.07 6.03 8.36
N GLU A 190 -7.63 6.94 9.24
CA GLU A 190 -8.44 7.40 10.40
C GLU A 190 -9.44 8.51 10.06
N SER A 191 -9.27 9.16 8.91
CA SER A 191 -10.10 10.28 8.46
C SER A 191 -10.06 10.41 6.94
N GLY A 192 -11.15 10.90 6.35
CA GLY A 192 -11.22 11.13 4.90
C GLY A 192 -12.63 10.92 4.33
N PRO A 193 -12.75 10.91 2.99
CA PRO A 193 -14.02 10.68 2.31
C PRO A 193 -14.60 9.30 2.65
N CYS A 194 -15.91 9.25 2.87
CA CYS A 194 -16.66 8.04 3.18
C CYS A 194 -18.13 8.19 2.81
N GLY A 195 -18.87 7.07 2.83
CA GLY A 195 -20.31 7.10 2.61
C GLY A 195 -20.94 5.74 2.35
N PRO A 196 -22.26 5.73 2.08
CA PRO A 196 -22.99 4.53 1.71
C PRO A 196 -22.50 4.04 0.35
N ASN A 197 -22.67 2.75 0.09
CA ASN A 197 -22.37 2.15 -1.20
C ASN A 197 -23.50 1.24 -1.67
N THR A 198 -23.42 0.89 -2.94
CA THR A 198 -24.21 -0.17 -3.55
C THR A 198 -23.31 -1.17 -4.26
N GLU A 199 -23.63 -2.44 -4.16
CA GLU A 199 -22.82 -3.52 -4.72
C GLU A 199 -23.65 -4.41 -5.66
N ILE A 200 -22.99 -4.97 -6.67
CA ILE A 200 -23.61 -5.88 -7.63
C ILE A 200 -23.05 -7.29 -7.41
N TYR A 201 -23.95 -8.25 -7.21
CA TYR A 201 -23.61 -9.66 -6.99
C TYR A 201 -23.98 -10.50 -8.22
N VAL A 202 -23.02 -11.33 -8.64
CA VAL A 202 -23.17 -12.30 -9.73
C VAL A 202 -22.63 -13.65 -9.26
N LYS A 203 -23.45 -14.70 -9.37
CA LYS A 203 -23.19 -16.02 -8.77
C LYS A 203 -22.86 -15.95 -7.28
N GLY A 204 -23.53 -15.06 -6.56
CA GLY A 204 -23.29 -14.81 -5.12
C GLY A 204 -21.97 -14.14 -4.77
N VAL A 205 -21.17 -13.69 -5.74
CA VAL A 205 -19.91 -12.98 -5.53
C VAL A 205 -20.09 -11.49 -5.82
N GLU A 206 -19.59 -10.64 -4.92
CA GLU A 206 -19.50 -9.19 -5.13
C GLU A 206 -18.43 -8.88 -6.17
N ILE A 207 -18.85 -8.33 -7.30
CA ILE A 207 -17.98 -8.03 -8.45
C ILE A 207 -17.87 -6.53 -8.76
N TRP A 208 -18.69 -5.70 -8.11
CA TRP A 208 -18.76 -4.26 -8.33
C TRP A 208 -19.24 -3.57 -7.07
N ASN A 209 -18.54 -2.54 -6.63
CA ASN A 209 -18.89 -1.76 -5.46
C ASN A 209 -18.75 -0.26 -5.77
N ALA A 210 -19.87 0.47 -5.73
CA ALA A 210 -19.91 1.91 -5.93
C ALA A 210 -20.15 2.63 -4.59
N VAL A 211 -19.10 3.23 -4.04
CA VAL A 211 -19.11 4.04 -2.82
C VAL A 211 -19.43 5.49 -3.17
N PHE A 212 -20.40 6.05 -2.46
CA PHE A 212 -20.87 7.41 -2.64
C PHE A 212 -20.28 8.31 -1.54
N ASN A 213 -19.10 8.85 -1.82
CA ASN A 213 -18.39 9.78 -0.93
C ASN A 213 -19.22 11.04 -0.72
N GLN A 214 -20.05 11.06 0.32
CA GLN A 214 -20.93 12.18 0.68
C GLN A 214 -20.53 12.81 2.02
N TYR A 215 -19.73 12.10 2.81
CA TYR A 215 -19.19 12.58 4.07
C TYR A 215 -17.66 12.60 4.05
N GLU A 216 -17.09 13.43 4.91
CA GLU A 216 -15.73 13.32 5.40
C GLU A 216 -15.81 12.88 6.86
N GLN A 217 -15.30 11.68 7.14
CA GLN A 217 -15.12 11.22 8.51
C GLN A 217 -13.93 11.94 9.14
N LYS A 218 -14.19 12.61 10.27
CA LYS A 218 -13.17 13.22 11.12
C LYS A 218 -12.60 12.17 12.08
N LYS A 219 -11.46 12.49 12.70
CA LYS A 219 -10.74 11.56 13.58
C LYS A 219 -11.53 11.13 14.82
N ASP A 220 -12.45 11.97 15.29
CA ASP A 220 -13.35 11.66 16.40
C ASP A 220 -14.53 10.76 15.98
N GLY A 221 -14.56 10.32 14.71
CA GLY A 221 -15.62 9.51 14.13
C GLY A 221 -16.82 10.30 13.64
N SER A 222 -16.85 11.62 13.84
CA SER A 222 -17.94 12.47 13.35
C SER A 222 -17.92 12.57 11.83
N LEU A 223 -19.11 12.68 11.23
CA LEU A 223 -19.31 12.75 9.78
C LEU A 223 -19.73 14.16 9.39
N VAL A 224 -18.96 14.79 8.50
CA VAL A 224 -19.25 16.13 7.96
C VAL A 224 -19.59 16.00 6.49
N LEU A 225 -20.65 16.65 6.01
CA LEU A 225 -21.00 16.61 4.59
C LEU A 225 -19.89 17.22 3.73
N LEU A 226 -19.51 16.51 2.66
CA LEU A 226 -18.60 17.05 1.66
C LEU A 226 -19.30 18.14 0.85
N LYS A 227 -18.57 19.23 0.56
CA LYS A 227 -19.05 20.29 -0.33
C LYS A 227 -19.41 19.75 -1.72
N ASN A 228 -18.61 18.79 -2.20
CA ASN A 228 -18.78 18.14 -3.48
C ASN A 228 -18.82 16.62 -3.23
N PRO A 229 -20.00 15.99 -3.24
CA PRO A 229 -20.09 14.54 -3.15
C PRO A 229 -19.51 13.91 -4.43
N GLY A 230 -18.93 12.72 -4.29
CA GLY A 230 -18.24 12.03 -5.37
C GLY A 230 -18.54 10.53 -5.41
N VAL A 231 -18.01 9.87 -6.43
CA VAL A 231 -18.14 8.42 -6.62
C VAL A 231 -16.76 7.80 -6.56
N ASP A 232 -16.61 6.78 -5.73
CA ASP A 232 -15.49 5.87 -5.70
C ASP A 232 -16.02 4.47 -6.03
N MET A 233 -15.86 4.04 -7.29
CA MET A 233 -16.22 2.68 -7.69
C MET A 233 -14.97 1.81 -7.76
N GLY A 234 -15.02 0.66 -7.11
CA GLY A 234 -14.03 -0.41 -7.20
C GLY A 234 -14.66 -1.73 -7.63
N ALA A 235 -14.02 -2.41 -8.58
CA ALA A 235 -14.41 -3.74 -9.03
C ALA A 235 -13.19 -4.66 -9.15
N GLY A 236 -13.25 -5.84 -8.52
CA GLY A 236 -12.14 -6.80 -8.52
C GLY A 236 -11.97 -7.49 -9.86
N PHE A 237 -10.86 -7.23 -10.56
CA PHE A 237 -10.58 -7.79 -11.88
C PHE A 237 -10.64 -9.31 -11.89
N GLU A 238 -9.96 -9.95 -10.94
CA GLU A 238 -9.90 -11.41 -10.83
C GLU A 238 -11.28 -12.03 -10.55
N ARG A 239 -12.13 -11.37 -9.75
CA ARG A 239 -13.51 -11.83 -9.49
C ARG A 239 -14.36 -11.74 -10.76
N ILE A 240 -14.24 -10.64 -11.51
CA ILE A 240 -14.95 -10.48 -12.80
C ILE A 240 -14.50 -11.58 -13.78
N LEU A 241 -13.20 -11.85 -13.88
CA LEU A 241 -12.68 -12.93 -14.73
C LEU A 241 -13.22 -14.30 -14.33
N ALA A 242 -13.32 -14.58 -13.03
CA ALA A 242 -13.86 -15.84 -12.54
C ALA A 242 -15.32 -16.02 -12.99
N VAL A 243 -16.17 -15.02 -12.74
CA VAL A 243 -17.60 -15.13 -13.11
C VAL A 243 -17.82 -15.18 -14.61
N LEU A 244 -16.99 -14.49 -15.41
CA LEU A 244 -16.99 -14.57 -16.88
C LEU A 244 -16.61 -15.97 -17.40
N LYS A 245 -15.81 -16.73 -16.65
CA LYS A 245 -15.54 -18.14 -16.92
C LYS A 245 -16.60 -19.09 -16.36
N GLY A 246 -17.60 -18.55 -15.67
CA GLY A 246 -18.67 -19.32 -15.07
C GLY A 246 -18.33 -19.93 -13.71
N THR A 247 -17.26 -19.50 -13.04
CA THR A 247 -16.86 -19.97 -11.70
C THR A 247 -16.77 -18.81 -10.70
N THR A 248 -16.74 -19.11 -9.40
CA THR A 248 -16.43 -18.17 -8.32
C THR A 248 -14.96 -18.21 -7.91
N ASP A 249 -14.25 -19.25 -8.32
CA ASP A 249 -12.84 -19.48 -7.98
C ASP A 249 -11.90 -18.60 -8.81
N VAL A 250 -11.35 -17.55 -8.17
CA VAL A 250 -10.39 -16.62 -8.79
C VAL A 250 -9.11 -17.31 -9.25
N TYR A 251 -8.80 -18.49 -8.72
CA TYR A 251 -7.61 -19.24 -9.09
C TYR A 251 -7.78 -20.05 -10.37
N GLN A 252 -9.00 -20.19 -10.91
CA GLN A 252 -9.26 -20.79 -12.24
C GLN A 252 -9.19 -19.75 -13.38
N THR A 253 -8.89 -18.50 -13.06
CA THR A 253 -8.78 -17.42 -14.05
C THR A 253 -7.50 -17.55 -14.89
N ASP A 254 -7.46 -16.87 -16.04
CA ASP A 254 -6.28 -16.90 -16.92
C ASP A 254 -5.04 -16.25 -16.29
N VAL A 255 -5.20 -15.53 -15.19
CA VAL A 255 -4.10 -14.88 -14.46
C VAL A 255 -3.57 -15.70 -13.28
N PHE A 256 -4.20 -16.83 -12.94
CA PHE A 256 -3.77 -17.72 -11.87
C PHE A 256 -3.61 -19.17 -12.29
N LYS A 257 -4.51 -19.69 -13.12
CA LYS A 257 -4.48 -21.09 -13.56
C LYS A 257 -3.12 -21.50 -14.15
N PRO A 258 -2.49 -20.69 -15.05
CA PRO A 258 -1.16 -21.05 -15.57
C PRO A 258 -0.05 -21.13 -14.51
N ILE A 259 -0.21 -20.42 -13.38
CA ILE A 259 0.72 -20.48 -12.25
C ILE A 259 0.46 -21.76 -11.43
N LEU A 260 -0.82 -22.08 -11.18
CA LEU A 260 -1.19 -23.29 -10.46
C LEU A 260 -0.83 -24.57 -11.22
N ASP A 261 -0.91 -24.56 -12.55
CA ASP A 261 -0.62 -25.71 -13.40
C ASP A 261 0.89 -26.08 -13.39
N ILE A 262 1.77 -25.19 -12.92
CA ILE A 262 3.20 -25.47 -12.68
C ILE A 262 3.41 -26.29 -11.39
N LEU A 263 2.54 -26.08 -10.39
CA LEU A 263 2.64 -26.78 -9.12
C LEU A 263 2.09 -28.21 -9.25
N PRO A 264 2.78 -29.23 -8.72
CA PRO A 264 2.24 -30.59 -8.69
C PRO A 264 0.95 -30.66 -7.88
N ASP A 265 0.21 -31.76 -8.04
CA ASP A 265 -1.05 -31.93 -7.36
C ASP A 265 -0.83 -32.32 -5.89
N PHE A 266 -1.09 -31.36 -5.00
CA PHE A 266 -1.16 -31.52 -3.56
C PHE A 266 -2.28 -30.63 -3.02
N ASN A 267 -2.35 -30.44 -1.70
CA ASN A 267 -3.35 -29.60 -1.05
C ASN A 267 -3.63 -28.28 -1.82
N LEU A 268 -4.85 -28.14 -2.34
CA LEU A 268 -5.26 -27.04 -3.21
C LEU A 268 -5.09 -25.67 -2.55
N ARG A 269 -5.45 -25.55 -1.27
CA ARG A 269 -5.31 -24.31 -0.51
C ARG A 269 -3.84 -23.86 -0.45
N ASP A 270 -2.92 -24.79 -0.26
CA ASP A 270 -1.49 -24.50 -0.22
C ASP A 270 -0.94 -24.07 -1.59
N ARG A 271 -1.38 -24.71 -2.67
CA ARG A 271 -1.03 -24.31 -4.04
C ARG A 271 -1.49 -22.88 -4.34
N ARG A 272 -2.71 -22.54 -3.94
CA ARG A 272 -3.29 -21.20 -4.07
C ARG A 272 -2.49 -20.16 -3.27
N ILE A 273 -2.12 -20.46 -2.02
CA ILE A 273 -1.30 -19.56 -1.20
C ILE A 273 0.09 -19.33 -1.85
N ILE A 274 0.73 -20.36 -2.38
CA ILE A 274 2.01 -20.22 -3.09
C ILE A 274 1.86 -19.27 -4.28
N ALA A 275 0.86 -19.51 -5.14
CA ALA A 275 0.62 -18.71 -6.34
C ALA A 275 0.33 -17.23 -6.00
N ASP A 276 -0.58 -16.98 -5.05
CA ASP A 276 -0.94 -15.61 -4.64
C ASP A 276 0.25 -14.87 -4.00
N HIS A 277 0.91 -15.49 -3.02
CA HIS A 277 1.95 -14.80 -2.27
C HIS A 277 3.21 -14.56 -3.10
N LEU A 278 3.58 -15.47 -4.02
CA LEU A 278 4.67 -15.21 -4.96
C LEU A 278 4.30 -14.13 -5.98
N LYS A 279 3.07 -14.12 -6.50
CA LYS A 279 2.57 -13.02 -7.35
C LYS A 279 2.69 -11.68 -6.63
N ALA A 280 2.16 -11.57 -5.42
CA ALA A 280 2.27 -10.34 -4.62
C ALA A 280 3.74 -9.95 -4.36
N SER A 281 4.60 -10.93 -4.07
CA SER A 281 6.02 -10.68 -3.81
C SER A 281 6.77 -10.16 -5.04
N VAL A 282 6.46 -10.66 -6.25
CA VAL A 282 7.00 -10.14 -7.52
C VAL A 282 6.73 -8.64 -7.64
N PHE A 283 5.47 -8.23 -7.46
CA PHE A 283 5.09 -6.83 -7.57
C PHE A 283 5.74 -5.96 -6.47
N LEU A 284 5.84 -6.46 -5.24
CA LEU A 284 6.51 -5.73 -4.16
C LEU A 284 8.02 -5.55 -4.42
N ILE A 285 8.70 -6.58 -4.93
CA ILE A 285 10.13 -6.50 -5.24
C ILE A 285 10.36 -5.55 -6.43
N ALA A 286 9.48 -5.56 -7.44
CA ALA A 286 9.50 -4.62 -8.56
C ALA A 286 9.35 -3.15 -8.11
N GLU A 287 8.63 -2.89 -7.01
CA GLU A 287 8.52 -1.57 -6.35
C GLU A 287 9.76 -1.23 -5.49
N GLY A 288 10.82 -2.04 -5.58
CA GLY A 288 12.08 -1.86 -4.85
C GLY A 288 11.99 -2.16 -3.36
N ILE A 289 11.00 -2.95 -2.93
CA ILE A 289 10.85 -3.38 -1.53
C ILE A 289 11.72 -4.62 -1.30
N LEU A 290 12.49 -4.60 -0.21
CA LEU A 290 13.32 -5.71 0.24
C LEU A 290 12.79 -6.31 1.55
N PRO A 291 12.94 -7.63 1.77
CA PRO A 291 12.53 -8.29 3.01
C PRO A 291 13.20 -7.66 4.25
N SER A 292 12.41 -7.27 5.25
CA SER A 292 12.90 -6.62 6.47
C SER A 292 12.07 -7.02 7.71
N ASN A 293 12.46 -6.56 8.90
CA ASN A 293 11.70 -6.78 10.14
C ASN A 293 10.55 -5.76 10.32
N LEU A 294 10.45 -4.73 9.46
CA LEU A 294 9.60 -3.57 9.70
C LEU A 294 8.75 -3.22 8.46
N GLU A 295 7.55 -2.70 8.71
CA GLU A 295 6.71 -2.03 7.72
C GLU A 295 6.50 -2.87 6.45
N ARG A 296 6.73 -2.27 5.26
CA ARG A 296 6.53 -2.93 3.96
C ARG A 296 7.44 -4.15 3.78
N GLY A 297 8.68 -4.05 4.24
CA GLY A 297 9.64 -5.16 4.15
C GLY A 297 9.25 -6.34 5.03
N TYR A 298 8.58 -6.10 6.16
CA TYR A 298 7.99 -7.16 6.98
C TYR A 298 6.88 -7.90 6.23
N VAL A 299 6.02 -7.17 5.52
CA VAL A 299 4.94 -7.78 4.73
C VAL A 299 5.51 -8.65 3.61
N LEU A 300 6.45 -8.13 2.81
CA LEU A 300 7.13 -8.92 1.78
C LEU A 300 7.76 -10.18 2.36
N ARG A 301 8.51 -10.04 3.47
CA ARG A 301 9.11 -11.18 4.17
C ARG A 301 8.06 -12.21 4.59
N ARG A 302 6.93 -11.77 5.15
CA ARG A 302 5.85 -12.65 5.61
C ARG A 302 5.24 -13.45 4.46
N LEU A 303 4.98 -12.81 3.32
CA LEU A 303 4.45 -13.46 2.12
C LEU A 303 5.44 -14.50 1.57
N LEU A 304 6.70 -14.11 1.39
CA LEU A 304 7.76 -15.00 0.92
C LEU A 304 7.92 -16.22 1.82
N ARG A 305 8.05 -16.04 3.14
CA ARG A 305 8.24 -17.15 4.07
C ARG A 305 7.08 -18.14 4.08
N ARG A 306 5.83 -17.65 3.96
CA ARG A 306 4.64 -18.51 3.86
C ARG A 306 4.66 -19.35 2.58
N ALA A 307 5.06 -18.78 1.45
CA ALA A 307 5.19 -19.53 0.19
C ALA A 307 6.37 -20.51 0.24
N ILE A 308 7.56 -20.03 0.60
CA ILE A 308 8.80 -20.83 0.71
C ILE A 308 8.59 -22.04 1.60
N LEU A 309 7.89 -21.84 2.72
CA LEU A 309 7.61 -22.92 3.62
C LEU A 309 6.76 -24.03 2.97
N LYS A 310 5.68 -23.66 2.29
CA LYS A 310 4.80 -24.65 1.65
C LYS A 310 5.55 -25.42 0.57
N ILE A 311 6.36 -24.71 -0.22
CA ILE A 311 7.25 -25.31 -1.22
C ILE A 311 8.19 -26.31 -0.56
N LYS A 312 8.82 -25.95 0.57
CA LYS A 312 9.72 -26.86 1.30
C LYS A 312 9.01 -28.06 1.90
N ARG A 313 7.80 -27.88 2.45
CA ARG A 313 7.02 -28.96 3.09
C ARG A 313 6.69 -30.07 2.10
N PHE A 314 6.47 -29.72 0.84
CA PHE A 314 6.21 -30.68 -0.23
C PHE A 314 7.49 -31.10 -0.99
N ASP A 315 8.67 -30.74 -0.46
CA ASP A 315 10.00 -31.04 -0.99
C ASP A 315 10.14 -30.76 -2.50
N LEU A 316 9.57 -29.63 -2.93
CA LEU A 316 9.66 -29.21 -4.32
C LEU A 316 11.07 -28.68 -4.62
N ASP A 317 11.58 -29.02 -5.81
CA ASP A 317 12.88 -28.58 -6.29
C ASP A 317 12.96 -27.05 -6.43
N ASP A 318 14.16 -26.50 -6.24
CA ASP A 318 14.41 -25.05 -6.30
C ASP A 318 14.10 -24.43 -7.68
N GLU A 319 14.10 -25.22 -8.77
CA GLU A 319 13.69 -24.78 -10.10
C GLU A 319 12.22 -24.30 -10.15
N ILE A 320 11.38 -24.74 -9.20
CA ILE A 320 9.97 -24.33 -9.14
C ILE A 320 9.83 -22.80 -8.98
N TYR A 321 10.75 -22.16 -8.26
CA TYR A 321 10.73 -20.69 -8.11
C TYR A 321 10.97 -20.02 -9.46
N HIS A 322 11.94 -20.50 -10.24
CA HIS A 322 12.23 -19.97 -11.57
C HIS A 322 11.00 -20.07 -12.48
N GLN A 323 10.35 -21.23 -12.52
CA GLN A 323 9.16 -21.47 -13.35
C GLN A 323 7.98 -20.57 -12.93
N LEU A 324 7.68 -20.49 -11.64
CA LEU A 324 6.57 -19.69 -11.11
C LEU A 324 6.78 -18.19 -11.36
N ILE A 325 7.98 -17.67 -11.07
CA ILE A 325 8.29 -16.25 -11.28
C ILE A 325 8.28 -15.90 -12.77
N SER A 326 8.86 -16.75 -13.63
CA SER A 326 8.82 -16.56 -15.09
C SER A 326 7.38 -16.47 -15.58
N ARG A 327 6.51 -17.38 -15.12
CA ARG A 327 5.11 -17.39 -15.51
C ARG A 327 4.34 -16.16 -15.03
N ILE A 328 4.58 -15.69 -13.80
CA ILE A 328 3.97 -14.46 -13.29
C ILE A 328 4.39 -13.27 -14.16
N ILE A 329 5.67 -13.16 -14.50
CA ILE A 329 6.19 -12.08 -15.36
C ILE A 329 5.56 -12.17 -16.76
N GLU A 330 5.47 -13.35 -17.36
CA GLU A 330 4.83 -13.54 -18.67
C GLU A 330 3.38 -13.03 -18.71
N ILE A 331 2.60 -13.27 -17.65
CA ILE A 331 1.19 -12.87 -17.58
C ILE A 331 1.03 -11.34 -17.53
N TYR A 332 1.99 -10.64 -16.90
CA TYR A 332 1.81 -9.25 -16.49
C TYR A 332 2.77 -8.24 -17.15
N LYS A 333 3.88 -8.67 -17.78
CA LYS A 333 4.93 -7.78 -18.32
C LYS A 333 4.43 -6.75 -19.35
N ASP A 334 3.39 -7.08 -20.10
CA ASP A 334 2.82 -6.17 -21.12
C ASP A 334 1.96 -5.05 -20.49
N VAL A 335 1.45 -5.28 -19.27
CA VAL A 335 0.66 -4.30 -18.50
C VAL A 335 1.53 -3.55 -17.50
N TYR A 336 2.50 -4.26 -16.88
CA TYR A 336 3.41 -3.76 -15.85
C TYR A 336 4.86 -4.07 -16.23
N PRO A 337 5.47 -3.28 -17.13
CA PRO A 337 6.85 -3.52 -17.59
C PRO A 337 7.88 -3.53 -16.46
N GLU A 338 7.60 -2.86 -15.33
CA GLU A 338 8.48 -2.77 -14.17
C GLU A 338 8.76 -4.12 -13.49
N ILE A 339 7.95 -5.16 -13.74
CA ILE A 339 8.19 -6.49 -13.17
C ILE A 339 9.18 -7.33 -14.00
N ASN A 340 9.59 -6.85 -15.18
CA ASN A 340 10.41 -7.60 -16.13
C ASN A 340 11.90 -7.63 -15.74
N HIS A 341 12.18 -7.97 -14.48
CA HIS A 341 13.50 -8.04 -13.87
C HIS A 341 13.67 -9.35 -13.10
N GLN A 342 13.49 -10.47 -13.81
CA GLN A 342 13.43 -11.81 -13.23
C GLN A 342 14.63 -12.15 -12.35
N GLU A 343 15.85 -11.85 -12.79
CA GLU A 343 17.07 -12.15 -12.02
C GLU A 343 17.11 -11.41 -10.68
N VAL A 344 16.73 -10.12 -10.67
CA VAL A 344 16.68 -9.31 -9.44
C VAL A 344 15.66 -9.90 -8.47
N ILE A 345 14.47 -10.26 -8.98
CA ILE A 345 13.40 -10.85 -8.16
C ILE A 345 13.84 -12.17 -7.55
N LEU A 346 14.41 -13.07 -8.36
CA LEU A 346 14.89 -14.37 -7.89
C LEU A 346 16.03 -14.23 -6.87
N ASN A 347 16.95 -13.28 -7.07
CA ASN A 347 18.02 -13.01 -6.12
C ASN A 347 17.47 -12.59 -4.75
N VAL A 348 16.49 -11.68 -4.71
CA VAL A 348 15.84 -11.26 -3.45
C VAL A 348 15.14 -12.44 -2.76
N ILE A 349 14.43 -13.28 -3.53
CA ILE A 349 13.75 -14.47 -2.99
C ILE A 349 14.78 -15.46 -2.44
N ASN A 350 15.84 -15.74 -3.18
CA ASN A 350 16.90 -16.68 -2.78
C ASN A 350 17.64 -16.20 -1.53
N GLU A 351 17.95 -14.91 -1.43
CA GLU A 351 18.55 -14.35 -0.23
C GLU A 351 17.65 -14.52 1.00
N GLU A 352 16.35 -14.24 0.88
CA GLU A 352 15.41 -14.43 1.99
C GLU A 352 15.23 -15.92 2.32
N LYS A 353 15.23 -16.80 1.31
CA LYS A 353 15.17 -18.26 1.49
C LYS A 353 16.36 -18.77 2.31
N ILE A 354 17.58 -18.38 1.96
CA ILE A 354 18.80 -18.74 2.71
C ILE A 354 18.73 -18.22 4.15
N LYS A 355 18.35 -16.95 4.33
CA LYS A 355 18.19 -16.33 5.67
C LYS A 355 17.11 -17.05 6.48
N PHE A 356 15.98 -17.37 5.85
CA PHE A 356 14.87 -18.03 6.50
C PHE A 356 15.22 -19.45 6.91
N PHE A 357 15.80 -20.28 6.04
CA PHE A 357 16.21 -21.63 6.41
C PHE A 357 17.34 -21.66 7.45
N SER A 358 18.26 -20.69 7.43
CA SER A 358 19.26 -20.55 8.51
C SER A 358 18.58 -20.31 9.87
N THR A 359 17.58 -19.43 9.92
CA THR A 359 16.79 -19.18 11.13
C THR A 359 15.91 -20.38 11.49
N LEU A 360 15.33 -21.05 10.49
CA LEU A 360 14.52 -22.25 10.66
C LEU A 360 15.36 -23.34 11.33
N ASN A 361 16.53 -23.67 10.80
CA ASN A 361 17.41 -24.67 11.38
C ASN A 361 17.84 -24.35 12.83
N LYS A 362 17.95 -23.06 13.20
CA LYS A 362 18.21 -22.67 14.59
C LYS A 362 17.01 -22.93 15.50
N GLY A 363 15.79 -22.67 15.04
CA GLY A 363 14.57 -22.99 15.78
C GLY A 363 14.33 -24.50 15.90
N LEU A 364 14.61 -25.31 14.85
CA LEU A 364 14.57 -26.78 14.94
C LEU A 364 15.49 -27.30 16.05
N LYS A 365 16.72 -26.79 16.11
CA LYS A 365 17.68 -27.12 17.18
C LYS A 365 17.22 -26.69 18.57
N GLN A 366 16.29 -25.72 18.68
CA GLN A 366 15.66 -25.42 19.96
C GLN A 366 14.59 -26.45 20.29
N ILE A 367 13.75 -26.85 19.32
CA ILE A 367 12.75 -27.90 19.49
C ILE A 367 13.40 -29.21 19.94
N GLU A 368 14.53 -29.60 19.35
CA GLU A 368 15.32 -30.77 19.74
C GLU A 368 15.70 -30.79 21.23
N LYS A 369 15.92 -29.61 21.84
CA LYS A 369 16.29 -29.48 23.25
C LYS A 369 15.10 -29.54 24.20
N LEU A 370 13.88 -29.44 23.67
CA LEU A 370 12.67 -29.46 24.47
C LEU A 370 12.27 -30.89 24.79
N LYS A 371 11.85 -31.12 26.03
CA LYS A 371 11.27 -32.41 26.46
C LYS A 371 9.76 -32.47 26.23
N THR A 372 9.11 -31.32 26.17
CA THR A 372 7.67 -31.14 25.95
C THR A 372 7.44 -29.83 25.23
N ILE A 373 6.31 -29.72 24.53
CA ILE A 373 5.88 -28.48 23.89
C ILE A 373 4.42 -28.17 24.28
N ASN A 374 4.13 -26.90 24.51
CA ASN A 374 2.78 -26.36 24.73
C ASN A 374 2.52 -25.20 23.76
N GLY A 375 1.30 -24.69 23.69
CA GLY A 375 0.96 -23.66 22.70
C GLY A 375 1.73 -22.35 22.91
N LYS A 376 2.00 -21.98 24.16
CA LYS A 376 2.84 -20.80 24.47
C LYS A 376 4.26 -20.95 23.95
N LEU A 377 4.89 -22.12 24.13
CA LEU A 377 6.25 -22.35 23.67
C LEU A 377 6.32 -22.45 22.14
N ALA A 378 5.30 -23.06 21.52
CA ALA A 378 5.15 -23.02 20.06
C ALA A 378 4.98 -21.57 19.56
N PHE A 379 4.23 -20.74 20.28
CA PHE A 379 4.09 -19.32 20.00
C PHE A 379 5.42 -18.57 20.18
N ASP A 380 6.19 -18.87 21.24
CA ASP A 380 7.52 -18.31 21.49
C ASP A 380 8.50 -18.62 20.36
N ILE A 381 8.46 -19.84 19.82
CA ILE A 381 9.25 -20.26 18.65
C ILE A 381 8.75 -19.57 17.37
N PHE A 382 7.43 -19.47 17.18
CA PHE A 382 6.82 -18.75 16.07
C PHE A 382 7.22 -17.27 16.05
N GLN A 383 7.13 -16.56 17.18
CA GLN A 383 7.47 -15.14 17.25
C GLN A 383 8.98 -14.89 17.10
N SER A 384 9.82 -15.77 17.66
CA SER A 384 11.28 -15.57 17.68
C SER A 384 11.95 -15.98 16.38
N PHE A 385 11.47 -17.05 15.75
CA PHE A 385 12.12 -17.69 14.61
C PHE A 385 11.24 -17.70 13.34
N GLY A 386 9.95 -17.39 13.46
CA GLY A 386 9.02 -17.36 12.33
C GLY A 386 8.50 -18.73 11.89
N PHE A 387 8.55 -19.73 12.79
CA PHE A 387 8.10 -21.09 12.55
C PHE A 387 6.58 -21.24 12.63
N PRO A 388 5.88 -21.62 11.55
CA PRO A 388 4.45 -21.88 11.63
C PRO A 388 4.16 -23.09 12.49
N LEU A 389 3.03 -23.03 13.20
CA LEU A 389 2.64 -24.04 14.17
C LEU A 389 2.65 -25.45 13.57
N GLU A 390 2.21 -25.60 12.32
CA GLU A 390 2.13 -26.89 11.66
C GLU A 390 3.50 -27.55 11.54
N LEU A 391 4.52 -26.78 11.15
CA LEU A 391 5.90 -27.28 11.14
C LEU A 391 6.41 -27.58 12.53
N ILE A 392 6.11 -26.73 13.52
CA ILE A 392 6.54 -26.96 14.89
C ILE A 392 5.99 -28.31 15.36
N ILE A 393 4.71 -28.58 15.11
CA ILE A 393 4.06 -29.84 15.46
C ILE A 393 4.67 -31.00 14.67
N GLU A 394 4.90 -30.83 13.37
CA GLU A 394 5.48 -31.87 12.50
C GLU A 394 6.89 -32.26 12.95
N GLU A 395 7.75 -31.27 13.19
CA GLU A 395 9.13 -31.47 13.63
C GLU A 395 9.22 -32.01 15.04
N THR A 396 8.27 -31.64 15.91
CA THR A 396 8.19 -32.22 17.25
C THR A 396 8.03 -33.75 17.20
N LYS A 397 7.35 -34.30 16.18
CA LYS A 397 7.18 -35.75 16.02
C LYS A 397 8.50 -36.50 15.84
N ASN A 398 9.54 -35.83 15.35
CA ASN A 398 10.88 -36.42 15.18
C ASN A 398 11.60 -36.66 16.52
N TYR A 399 11.16 -36.00 17.59
CA TYR A 399 11.79 -36.06 18.91
C TYR A 399 10.90 -36.72 19.97
N PHE A 400 9.58 -36.54 19.91
CA PHE A 400 8.63 -37.23 20.77
C PHE A 400 7.23 -37.31 20.16
N SER A 401 6.50 -38.38 20.48
CA SER A 401 5.13 -38.60 19.97
C SER A 401 4.12 -37.66 20.63
N LEU A 402 3.29 -37.02 19.82
CA LEU A 402 2.15 -36.22 20.25
C LEU A 402 0.84 -36.96 19.91
N THR A 403 -0.05 -37.10 20.89
CA THR A 403 -1.42 -37.56 20.62
C THR A 403 -2.22 -36.47 19.90
N ASP A 404 -3.29 -36.84 19.22
CA ASP A 404 -4.13 -35.85 18.52
C ASP A 404 -4.78 -34.85 19.49
N GLU A 405 -5.10 -35.28 20.70
CA GLU A 405 -5.61 -34.42 21.77
C GLU A 405 -4.56 -33.39 22.24
N GLN A 406 -3.28 -33.80 22.34
CA GLN A 406 -2.18 -32.88 22.63
C GLN A 406 -1.97 -31.88 21.50
N LYS A 407 -2.00 -32.32 20.23
CA LYS A 407 -1.89 -31.41 19.06
C LYS A 407 -3.01 -30.38 19.06
N LYS A 408 -4.25 -30.81 19.33
CA LYS A 408 -5.41 -29.92 19.39
C LYS A 408 -5.24 -28.88 20.50
N LYS A 409 -4.85 -29.31 21.70
CA LYS A 409 -4.60 -28.42 22.83
C LYS A 409 -3.48 -27.40 22.56
N ILE A 410 -2.36 -27.85 21.98
CA ILE A 410 -1.26 -26.96 21.57
C ILE A 410 -1.76 -25.92 20.56
N THR A 411 -2.62 -26.33 19.62
CA THR A 411 -3.19 -25.44 18.60
C THR A 411 -4.09 -24.38 19.21
N GLU A 412 -5.01 -24.78 20.10
CA GLU A 412 -5.90 -23.85 20.81
C GLU A 412 -5.11 -22.83 21.65
N GLU A 413 -4.14 -23.30 22.45
CA GLU A 413 -3.27 -22.42 23.26
C GLU A 413 -2.41 -21.49 22.38
N PHE A 414 -1.92 -21.96 21.23
CA PHE A 414 -1.16 -21.15 20.27
C PHE A 414 -2.04 -20.06 19.65
N GLU A 415 -3.27 -20.40 19.25
CA GLU A 415 -4.23 -19.47 18.67
C GLU A 415 -4.62 -18.36 19.67
N GLU A 416 -4.77 -18.71 20.95
CA GLU A 416 -4.99 -17.72 22.02
C GLU A 416 -3.84 -16.73 22.16
N GLU A 417 -2.59 -17.20 22.21
CA GLU A 417 -1.41 -16.33 22.29
C GLU A 417 -1.25 -15.48 21.01
N LEU A 418 -1.51 -16.07 19.84
CA LEU A 418 -1.51 -15.35 18.57
C LEU A 418 -2.57 -14.24 18.54
N LYS A 419 -3.77 -14.50 19.07
CA LYS A 419 -4.84 -13.51 19.17
C LYS A 419 -4.45 -12.36 20.10
N LYS A 420 -3.93 -12.65 21.29
CA LYS A 420 -3.39 -11.62 22.22
C LYS A 420 -2.33 -10.77 21.55
N HIS A 421 -1.40 -11.40 20.83
CA HIS A 421 -0.35 -10.68 20.10
C HIS A 421 -0.90 -9.82 18.95
N LYS A 422 -1.91 -10.32 18.21
CA LYS A 422 -2.62 -9.55 17.16
C LYS A 422 -3.30 -8.31 17.75
N GLU A 423 -3.94 -8.43 18.91
CA GLU A 423 -4.58 -7.31 19.63
C GLU A 423 -3.55 -6.25 20.08
N ILE A 424 -2.44 -6.68 20.68
CA ILE A 424 -1.33 -5.79 21.06
C ILE A 424 -0.75 -5.08 19.82
N SER A 425 -0.55 -5.82 18.73
CA SER A 425 -0.02 -5.28 17.46
C SER A 425 -0.97 -4.27 16.82
N ARG A 426 -2.29 -4.52 16.88
CA ARG A 426 -3.33 -3.58 16.42
C ARG A 426 -3.33 -2.29 17.23
N ALA A 427 -3.31 -2.37 18.56
CA ALA A 427 -3.21 -1.20 19.44
C ALA A 427 -1.93 -0.39 19.22
N GLY A 428 -0.81 -1.06 18.88
CA GLY A 428 0.45 -0.41 18.50
C GLY A 428 0.38 0.30 17.14
N ALA A 429 -0.36 -0.26 16.17
CA ALA A 429 -0.60 0.36 14.87
C ALA A 429 -1.49 1.61 15.01
N GLU A 430 -2.58 1.55 15.77
CA GLU A 430 -3.47 2.69 16.06
C GLU A 430 -2.70 3.86 16.71
N LYS A 431 -1.82 3.60 17.69
CA LYS A 431 -0.96 4.65 18.28
C LYS A 431 0.02 5.27 17.29
N LYS A 432 0.49 4.50 16.30
CA LYS A 432 1.50 4.96 15.33
C LYS A 432 0.87 5.77 14.20
N PHE A 433 -0.30 5.36 13.70
CA PHE A 433 -1.01 6.05 12.62
C PHE A 433 -1.91 7.19 13.12
N GLY A 434 -2.24 7.20 14.42
CA GLY A 434 -2.94 8.30 15.10
C GLY A 434 -2.05 9.43 15.61
N GLY A 435 -0.73 9.25 15.59
CA GLY A 435 0.26 10.22 16.05
C GLY A 435 0.49 11.37 15.07
N HIS A 436 0.70 12.58 15.60
CA HIS A 436 1.06 13.79 14.84
C HIS A 436 2.46 13.62 14.21
N GLY A 437 2.50 13.35 12.90
CA GLY A 437 3.74 13.26 12.14
C GLY A 437 3.54 13.69 10.69
N LEU A 438 4.51 14.44 10.17
CA LEU A 438 4.56 14.89 8.79
C LEU A 438 5.08 13.78 7.89
N ILE A 439 4.57 13.73 6.66
CA ILE A 439 5.22 13.03 5.55
C ILE A 439 5.58 14.03 4.47
N LEU A 440 6.88 14.05 4.17
CA LEU A 440 7.58 15.13 3.48
C LEU A 440 7.37 15.16 1.96
N ASN A 441 6.62 14.21 1.39
CA ASN A 441 6.52 14.06 -0.06
C ASN A 441 5.41 14.91 -0.70
N THR A 442 4.44 15.42 0.07
CA THR A 442 3.29 16.16 -0.47
C THR A 442 3.21 17.62 -0.01
N GLY A 443 4.16 18.09 0.80
CA GLY A 443 4.10 19.45 1.37
C GLY A 443 2.96 19.67 2.37
N GLU A 444 2.22 18.61 2.77
CA GLU A 444 1.16 18.70 3.77
C GLU A 444 1.75 18.61 5.18
N ILE A 445 1.59 19.72 5.91
CA ILE A 445 2.03 19.84 7.29
C ILE A 445 0.92 19.33 8.22
N LYS A 446 1.06 18.12 8.75
CA LYS A 446 0.24 17.63 9.88
C LYS A 446 0.78 18.19 11.19
N ALA A 447 0.17 19.27 11.66
CA ALA A 447 0.43 19.82 12.99
C ALA A 447 -0.89 20.29 13.61
N ALA A 448 -1.09 20.02 14.90
CA ALA A 448 -2.25 20.47 15.65
C ALA A 448 -2.15 21.96 16.05
N SER A 449 -0.95 22.56 15.93
CA SER A 449 -0.69 23.97 16.25
C SER A 449 0.42 24.59 15.39
N GLN A 450 0.46 25.93 15.31
CA GLN A 450 1.52 26.68 14.60
C GLN A 450 2.94 26.40 15.17
N GLU A 451 3.05 26.10 16.46
CA GLU A 451 4.35 25.76 17.08
C GLU A 451 4.88 24.39 16.63
N GLU A 452 3.99 23.42 16.44
CA GLU A 452 4.34 22.09 15.92
C GLU A 452 4.79 22.17 14.45
N ILE A 453 4.14 23.02 13.64
CA ILE A 453 4.57 23.33 12.26
C ILE A 453 6.01 23.81 12.27
N GLN A 454 6.32 24.81 13.11
CA GLN A 454 7.66 25.39 13.16
C GLN A 454 8.72 24.37 13.59
N LYS A 455 8.43 23.51 14.56
CA LYS A 455 9.34 22.44 14.97
C LYS A 455 9.64 21.46 13.85
N VAL A 456 8.64 21.10 13.05
CA VAL A 456 8.85 20.20 11.92
C VAL A 456 9.65 20.87 10.80
N ILE A 457 9.39 22.14 10.49
CA ILE A 457 10.18 22.90 9.50
C ILE A 457 11.66 22.97 9.92
N ARG A 458 11.93 23.19 11.21
CA ARG A 458 13.28 23.14 11.80
C ARG A 458 13.92 21.76 11.60
N LEU A 459 13.21 20.68 11.94
CA LEU A 459 13.68 19.30 11.79
C LEU A 459 13.94 18.92 10.33
N HIS A 460 13.12 19.42 9.40
CA HIS A 460 13.27 19.16 7.98
C HIS A 460 14.58 19.75 7.46
N THR A 461 14.84 21.02 7.76
CA THR A 461 16.11 21.66 7.38
C THR A 461 17.30 21.00 8.09
N ALA A 462 17.14 20.58 9.35
CA ALA A 462 18.18 19.84 10.06
C ALA A 462 18.50 18.48 9.42
N THR A 463 17.52 17.84 8.78
CA THR A 463 17.68 16.56 8.10
C THR A 463 18.56 16.69 6.84
N HIS A 464 18.44 17.80 6.10
CA HIS A 464 19.33 18.10 4.96
C HIS A 464 20.78 18.33 5.41
N LEU A 465 20.97 19.05 6.53
CA LEU A 465 22.30 19.21 7.13
C LEU A 465 22.88 17.87 7.60
N LEU A 466 22.05 17.01 8.22
CA LEU A 466 22.44 15.69 8.67
C LEU A 466 22.88 14.80 7.50
N GLN A 467 22.13 14.80 6.40
CA GLN A 467 22.46 14.02 5.21
C GLN A 467 23.84 14.39 4.65
N GLN A 468 24.10 15.69 4.49
CA GLN A 468 25.42 16.15 4.06
C GLN A 468 26.52 15.84 5.09
N ALA A 469 26.27 16.06 6.39
CA ALA A 469 27.24 15.77 7.44
C ALA A 469 27.61 14.29 7.50
N LEU A 470 26.65 13.38 7.25
CA LEU A 470 26.93 11.94 7.17
C LEU A 470 27.84 11.62 5.98
N ARG A 471 27.66 12.28 4.83
CA ARG A 471 28.55 12.10 3.67
C ARG A 471 29.96 12.63 3.94
N ASP A 472 30.08 13.77 4.62
CA ASP A 472 31.37 14.35 5.02
C ASP A 472 32.14 13.46 6.01
N VAL A 473 31.42 12.72 6.86
CA VAL A 473 32.02 11.84 7.88
C VAL A 473 32.29 10.43 7.36
N LEU A 474 31.36 9.86 6.61
CA LEU A 474 31.35 8.43 6.26
C LEU A 474 31.70 8.15 4.80
N GLY A 475 31.61 9.15 3.91
CA GLY A 475 31.87 8.99 2.48
C GLY A 475 30.68 9.36 1.59
N ASN A 476 30.97 9.67 0.32
CA ASN A 476 29.99 10.10 -0.68
C ASN A 476 29.06 8.98 -1.17
N GLU A 477 29.33 7.74 -0.80
CA GLU A 477 28.50 6.56 -1.05
C GLU A 477 27.30 6.45 -0.10
N VAL A 478 27.23 7.31 0.93
CA VAL A 478 26.07 7.36 1.82
C VAL A 478 24.88 7.98 1.09
N GLU A 479 23.87 7.15 0.86
CA GLU A 479 22.61 7.51 0.23
C GLU A 479 21.47 7.42 1.23
N GLN A 480 20.53 8.35 1.14
CA GLN A 480 19.28 8.25 1.87
C GLN A 480 18.51 6.99 1.44
N ARG A 481 18.02 6.22 2.42
CA ARG A 481 17.14 5.06 2.23
C ARG A 481 15.73 5.27 2.78
N GLY A 482 15.54 6.30 3.60
CA GLY A 482 14.25 6.73 4.12
C GLY A 482 14.37 7.92 5.06
N SER A 483 13.31 8.72 5.17
CA SER A 483 13.20 9.79 6.16
C SER A 483 11.78 9.84 6.72
N ASP A 484 11.62 10.30 7.95
CA ASP A 484 10.34 10.53 8.62
C ASP A 484 10.54 11.60 9.69
N ILE A 485 9.66 12.60 9.73
CA ILE A 485 9.77 13.72 10.66
C ILE A 485 8.46 13.88 11.42
N THR A 486 8.57 13.83 12.74
CA THR A 486 7.47 14.11 13.66
C THR A 486 7.76 15.37 14.45
N VAL A 487 6.79 15.84 15.23
CA VAL A 487 6.94 17.01 16.12
C VAL A 487 8.02 16.81 17.20
N GLU A 488 8.38 15.55 17.49
CA GLU A 488 9.36 15.20 18.52
C GLU A 488 10.75 14.89 17.96
N ARG A 489 10.84 14.36 16.73
CA ARG A 489 12.09 13.81 16.20
C ARG A 489 12.10 13.68 14.69
N THR A 490 13.29 13.67 14.12
CA THR A 490 13.57 13.12 12.78
C THR A 490 14.11 11.70 12.89
N ARG A 491 13.76 10.86 11.91
CA ARG A 491 14.29 9.53 11.66
C ARG A 491 14.89 9.54 10.27
N PHE A 492 16.19 9.33 10.18
CA PHE A 492 16.92 9.33 8.92
C PHE A 492 17.60 7.97 8.70
N ASP A 493 17.23 7.28 7.63
CA ASP A 493 17.77 6.00 7.23
C ASP A 493 18.72 6.18 6.06
N PHE A 494 19.89 5.56 6.12
CA PHE A 494 20.95 5.74 5.13
C PHE A 494 21.71 4.45 4.85
N SER A 495 22.32 4.35 3.66
CA SER A 495 23.15 3.20 3.29
C SER A 495 24.51 3.27 3.98
N PHE A 496 24.76 2.30 4.86
CA PHE A 496 26.07 2.12 5.46
C PHE A 496 26.20 0.68 5.99
N SER A 497 27.33 0.04 5.70
CA SER A 497 27.50 -1.41 5.89
C SER A 497 27.76 -1.83 7.34
N ARG A 498 28.25 -0.90 8.17
CA ARG A 498 28.63 -1.16 9.57
C ARG A 498 27.97 -0.19 10.54
N LYS A 499 28.14 -0.44 11.83
CA LYS A 499 27.78 0.49 12.89
C LYS A 499 28.70 1.72 12.85
N MET A 500 28.14 2.91 13.05
CA MET A 500 28.94 4.13 13.23
C MET A 500 29.66 4.08 14.58
N THR A 501 30.89 4.59 14.63
CA THR A 501 31.59 4.77 15.91
C THR A 501 31.00 5.94 16.68
N VAL A 502 31.29 6.01 17.97
CA VAL A 502 30.82 7.11 18.82
C VAL A 502 31.38 8.45 18.34
N GLU A 503 32.62 8.44 17.85
CA GLU A 503 33.32 9.59 17.30
C GLU A 503 32.70 10.05 15.97
N GLU A 504 32.31 9.12 15.09
CA GLU A 504 31.61 9.44 13.84
C GLU A 504 30.24 10.06 14.10
N ILE A 505 29.48 9.53 15.04
CA ILE A 505 28.17 10.07 15.44
C ILE A 505 28.35 11.49 15.98
N LYS A 506 29.31 11.67 16.89
CA LYS A 506 29.60 12.98 17.48
C LYS A 506 30.05 13.98 16.41
N LYS A 507 30.94 13.57 15.50
CA LYS A 507 31.42 14.43 14.41
C LYS A 507 30.29 14.87 13.48
N ALA A 508 29.35 13.99 13.14
CA ALA A 508 28.18 14.35 12.35
C ALA A 508 27.29 15.36 13.09
N GLU A 509 27.04 15.16 14.39
CA GLU A 509 26.29 16.11 15.22
C GLU A 509 26.99 17.48 15.33
N ASP A 510 28.31 17.48 15.55
CA ASP A 510 29.12 18.70 15.68
C ASP A 510 29.11 19.51 14.38
N ILE A 511 29.20 18.86 13.22
CA ILE A 511 29.12 19.51 11.90
C ILE A 511 27.75 20.16 11.71
N VAL A 512 26.65 19.47 12.01
CA VAL A 512 25.29 20.05 11.87
C VAL A 512 25.16 21.29 12.77
N ASN A 513 25.57 21.20 14.03
CA ASN A 513 25.51 22.34 14.96
C ASN A 513 26.45 23.48 14.56
N GLN A 514 27.61 23.19 13.95
CA GLN A 514 28.48 24.21 13.39
C GLN A 514 27.77 24.96 12.26
N LYS A 515 27.10 24.26 11.33
CA LYS A 515 26.37 24.87 10.22
C LYS A 515 25.13 25.65 10.65
N ILE A 516 24.50 25.25 11.75
CA ILE A 516 23.48 26.06 12.41
C ILE A 516 24.09 27.37 12.93
N LYS A 517 25.23 27.30 13.62
CA LYS A 517 25.91 28.47 14.19
C LYS A 517 26.42 29.45 13.13
N GLU A 518 26.80 28.96 11.94
CA GLU A 518 27.19 29.77 10.79
C GLU A 518 26.02 30.56 10.19
N ASP A 519 24.78 30.24 10.55
CA ASP A 519 23.56 30.94 10.15
C ASP A 519 23.40 31.14 8.62
N LEU A 520 23.62 30.05 7.88
CA LEU A 520 23.61 30.04 6.43
C LEU A 520 22.18 30.24 5.88
N PRO A 521 22.00 31.00 4.79
CA PRO A 521 20.69 31.17 4.17
C PRO A 521 20.23 29.89 3.46
N ILE A 522 18.93 29.59 3.51
CA ILE A 522 18.30 28.52 2.73
C ILE A 522 17.59 29.15 1.53
N ASN A 523 17.92 28.67 0.34
CA ASN A 523 17.38 29.17 -0.92
C ASN A 523 16.89 27.98 -1.76
N PHE A 524 16.12 28.26 -2.82
CA PHE A 524 15.79 27.26 -3.83
C PHE A 524 15.85 27.85 -5.24
N GLN A 525 16.08 26.98 -6.22
CA GLN A 525 15.94 27.29 -7.64
C GLN A 525 15.07 26.24 -8.31
N GLU A 526 14.17 26.68 -9.18
CA GLU A 526 13.39 25.80 -10.06
C GLU A 526 14.15 25.62 -11.38
N MET A 527 14.36 24.38 -11.78
CA MET A 527 15.06 24.04 -13.02
C MET A 527 14.61 22.67 -13.53
N SER A 528 14.98 22.31 -14.76
CA SER A 528 14.67 20.96 -15.26
C SER A 528 15.42 19.89 -14.47
N GLU A 529 14.89 18.67 -14.42
CA GLU A 529 15.54 17.53 -13.75
C GLU A 529 16.98 17.32 -14.25
N SER A 530 17.18 17.38 -15.58
CA SER A 530 18.51 17.22 -16.20
C SER A 530 19.49 18.35 -15.83
N GLU A 531 19.01 19.57 -15.63
CA GLU A 531 19.86 20.67 -15.14
C GLU A 531 20.17 20.52 -13.66
N ALA A 532 19.18 20.11 -12.85
CA ALA A 532 19.33 19.88 -11.43
C ALA A 532 20.36 18.79 -11.13
N GLU A 533 20.37 17.69 -11.88
CA GLU A 533 21.39 16.65 -11.77
C GLU A 533 22.81 17.19 -12.00
N LYS A 534 22.98 18.07 -12.99
CA LYS A 534 24.29 18.71 -13.29
C LYS A 534 24.78 19.61 -12.16
N THR A 535 23.90 20.10 -11.31
CA THR A 535 24.29 20.86 -10.13
C THR A 535 24.95 19.98 -9.07
N GLY A 536 24.81 18.66 -9.14
CA GLY A 536 25.25 17.71 -8.12
C GLY A 536 24.37 17.72 -6.87
N ALA A 537 23.13 18.19 -6.98
CA ALA A 537 22.16 18.08 -5.90
C ALA A 537 21.77 16.63 -5.66
N LEU A 538 21.67 16.25 -4.39
CA LEU A 538 21.27 14.90 -4.02
C LEU A 538 19.78 14.73 -4.32
N TYR A 539 19.43 13.56 -4.81
CA TYR A 539 18.05 13.19 -5.07
C TYR A 539 17.81 11.77 -4.58
N PHE A 540 16.56 11.49 -4.22
CA PHE A 540 16.16 10.18 -3.75
C PHE A 540 15.75 9.35 -4.97
N PHE A 541 16.58 8.38 -5.34
CA PHE A 541 16.42 7.54 -6.55
C PHE A 541 15.04 6.84 -6.65
N LYS A 542 14.29 6.72 -5.55
CA LYS A 542 12.94 6.13 -5.53
C LYS A 542 11.80 7.15 -5.73
N ALA A 543 12.08 8.44 -5.78
CA ALA A 543 11.08 9.47 -6.01
C ALA A 543 10.97 9.77 -7.52
N LYS A 544 9.74 9.81 -8.05
CA LYS A 544 9.49 10.37 -9.38
C LYS A 544 9.44 11.89 -9.25
N TYR A 545 10.34 12.58 -9.95
CA TYR A 545 10.39 14.03 -9.95
C TYR A 545 9.57 14.59 -11.12
N PRO A 546 8.85 15.72 -10.92
CA PRO A 546 8.22 16.44 -12.03
C PRO A 546 9.30 16.98 -12.99
N GLY A 547 8.91 17.28 -14.24
CA GLY A 547 9.87 17.76 -15.25
C GLY A 547 10.60 19.06 -14.88
N ILE A 548 10.04 19.87 -13.98
CA ILE A 548 10.70 20.99 -13.30
C ILE A 548 10.77 20.66 -11.81
N VAL A 549 11.97 20.66 -11.24
CA VAL A 549 12.24 20.34 -9.84
C VAL A 549 12.67 21.58 -9.06
N LYS A 550 12.38 21.58 -7.75
CA LYS A 550 12.95 22.54 -6.80
C LYS A 550 14.22 21.96 -6.19
N VAL A 551 15.36 22.60 -6.48
CA VAL A 551 16.63 22.32 -5.81
C VAL A 551 16.76 23.28 -4.64
N TYR A 552 16.51 22.78 -3.43
CA TYR A 552 16.81 23.52 -2.21
C TYR A 552 18.30 23.42 -1.91
N TYR A 553 18.90 24.53 -1.48
CA TYR A 553 20.30 24.58 -1.12
C TYR A 553 20.56 25.48 0.08
N ILE A 554 21.55 25.08 0.89
CA ILE A 554 21.94 25.76 2.13
C ILE A 554 23.28 26.46 1.90
N GLY A 555 23.24 27.78 1.76
CA GLY A 555 24.39 28.63 1.47
C GLY A 555 24.04 29.78 0.52
N SER A 556 24.98 30.71 0.35
CA SER A 556 24.76 31.96 -0.39
C SER A 556 24.59 31.80 -1.90
N SER A 557 25.08 30.69 -2.48
CA SER A 557 24.92 30.38 -3.90
C SER A 557 24.82 28.87 -4.11
N LEU A 558 24.15 28.45 -5.17
CA LEU A 558 24.01 27.03 -5.52
C LEU A 558 25.36 26.35 -5.79
N ALA A 559 26.32 27.10 -6.34
CA ALA A 559 27.67 26.59 -6.63
C ALA A 559 28.49 26.32 -5.36
N SER A 560 28.29 27.12 -4.31
CA SER A 560 29.04 27.06 -3.05
C SER A 560 28.20 26.55 -1.87
N ALA A 561 27.03 25.96 -2.14
CA ALA A 561 26.13 25.50 -1.10
C ALA A 561 26.74 24.30 -0.35
N TYR A 562 26.53 24.26 0.96
CA TYR A 562 26.97 23.15 1.79
C TYR A 562 26.13 21.90 1.52
N SER A 563 24.81 22.02 1.52
CA SER A 563 23.87 20.97 1.13
C SER A 563 23.00 21.47 -0.02
N LYS A 564 22.66 20.57 -0.94
CA LYS A 564 21.74 20.82 -2.07
C LYS A 564 20.99 19.54 -2.38
N GLU A 565 19.66 19.61 -2.37
CA GLU A 565 18.80 18.44 -2.49
C GLU A 565 17.53 18.74 -3.29
N PHE A 566 17.01 17.74 -3.99
CA PHE A 566 15.70 17.81 -4.63
C PHE A 566 14.64 17.70 -3.55
N CYS A 567 13.92 18.80 -3.30
CA CYS A 567 12.99 18.87 -2.18
C CYS A 567 11.80 19.79 -2.48
N ALA A 568 10.62 19.41 -2.00
CA ALA A 568 9.39 20.21 -2.11
C ALA A 568 8.81 20.61 -0.74
N GLY A 569 9.44 20.18 0.35
CA GLY A 569 8.95 20.45 1.71
C GLY A 569 9.33 21.85 2.22
N PRO A 570 8.67 22.34 3.28
CA PRO A 570 8.93 23.65 3.85
C PRO A 570 10.27 23.68 4.60
N HIS A 571 10.98 24.81 4.53
CA HIS A 571 12.28 25.04 5.17
C HIS A 571 12.29 26.32 6.00
N VAL A 572 13.19 26.40 6.98
CA VAL A 572 13.50 27.67 7.65
C VAL A 572 14.23 28.61 6.69
N LYS A 573 14.29 29.92 6.97
CA LYS A 573 14.95 30.88 6.06
C LYS A 573 16.46 30.88 6.21
N HIS A 574 16.97 30.63 7.41
CA HIS A 574 18.39 30.53 7.70
C HIS A 574 18.64 29.44 8.76
N THR A 575 19.83 28.82 8.76
CA THR A 575 20.10 27.63 9.60
C THR A 575 20.07 27.94 11.10
N GLY A 576 20.25 29.19 11.53
CA GLY A 576 20.14 29.60 12.93
C GLY A 576 18.73 29.46 13.52
N GLU A 577 17.67 29.46 12.69
CA GLU A 577 16.29 29.20 13.15
C GLU A 577 16.10 27.74 13.63
N ILE A 578 17.00 26.83 13.28
CA ILE A 578 16.91 25.40 13.65
C ILE A 578 17.07 25.23 15.17
N GLY A 579 17.78 26.12 15.87
CA GLY A 579 18.11 25.94 17.28
C GLY A 579 19.23 24.90 17.46
N LYS A 580 19.15 24.00 18.43
CA LYS A 580 20.23 23.02 18.66
C LYS A 580 19.86 21.64 18.13
N PHE A 581 20.75 20.99 17.39
CA PHE A 581 20.53 19.63 16.87
C PHE A 581 21.17 18.57 17.76
N LYS A 582 20.48 17.45 17.99
CA LYS A 582 20.99 16.35 18.81
C LYS A 582 20.60 14.98 18.25
N ILE A 583 21.58 14.12 18.03
CA ILE A 583 21.42 12.71 17.72
C ILE A 583 21.11 11.94 19.00
N LEU A 584 19.97 11.26 19.01
CA LEU A 584 19.49 10.49 20.15
C LEU A 584 19.98 9.05 20.11
N LYS A 585 19.98 8.45 18.92
CA LYS A 585 20.32 7.03 18.75
C LYS A 585 20.71 6.74 17.30
N GLU A 586 21.65 5.82 17.14
CA GLU A 586 21.99 5.15 15.89
C GLU A 586 21.73 3.63 16.02
N GLU A 587 21.07 3.00 15.03
CA GLU A 587 20.78 1.57 15.03
C GLU A 587 20.73 0.93 13.63
N ALA A 588 20.93 -0.40 13.57
CA ALA A 588 20.77 -1.18 12.34
C ALA A 588 19.29 -1.37 12.00
N VAL A 589 18.90 -1.18 10.73
CA VAL A 589 17.54 -1.44 10.25
C VAL A 589 17.47 -2.73 9.44
N ALA A 590 18.42 -2.91 8.53
CA ALA A 590 18.58 -4.07 7.66
C ALA A 590 20.06 -4.21 7.27
N LEU A 591 20.41 -5.27 6.53
CA LEU A 591 21.76 -5.41 5.99
C LEU A 591 22.09 -4.20 5.10
N GLY A 592 23.18 -3.50 5.42
CA GLY A 592 23.61 -2.30 4.67
C GLY A 592 22.81 -1.02 4.95
N ILE A 593 21.86 -1.01 5.90
CA ILE A 593 21.04 0.17 6.21
C ILE A 593 21.11 0.51 7.70
N ARG A 594 21.46 1.77 7.99
CA ARG A 594 21.55 2.35 9.33
C ARG A 594 20.49 3.44 9.51
N ARG A 595 20.13 3.71 10.77
CA ARG A 595 19.13 4.72 11.14
C ARG A 595 19.64 5.61 12.23
N ILE A 596 19.50 6.91 12.04
CA ILE A 596 19.66 7.94 13.07
C ILE A 596 18.29 8.44 13.49
N ARG A 597 18.06 8.53 14.81
CA ARG A 597 17.00 9.36 15.38
C ARG A 597 17.63 10.59 15.99
N ALA A 598 17.12 11.76 15.64
CA ALA A 598 17.60 13.04 16.15
C ALA A 598 16.45 13.98 16.46
N LYS A 599 16.71 15.04 17.22
CA LYS A 599 15.74 16.09 17.54
C LYS A 599 16.38 17.48 17.44
N VAL A 600 15.54 18.50 17.43
CA VAL A 600 15.95 19.90 17.60
C VAL A 600 15.44 20.41 18.95
N GLU A 601 16.25 21.20 19.64
CA GLU A 601 15.94 21.88 20.90
C GLU A 601 15.79 23.38 20.64
#